data_AF-W1IA26-F1
#
_entry.id   AF-W1IA26-F1
#
_cell.length_a   1.000
_cell.length_b   1.000
_cell.length_c   1.000
_cell.angle_alpha   90.00
_cell.angle_beta   90.00
_cell.angle_gamma   90.00
#
_symmetry.space_group_name_H-M   'P 1'
#
loop_
_entity.id
_entity.type
_entity.pdbx_description
1 polymer ?
#
loop_
_entity_poly.entity_id
_entity_poly.type
_entity_poly.pdbx_seq_one_letter_code
_entity_poly.pdbx_strand_id
1 'polypeptide(L)'
;MHFHYVLSMGAVFAMFAGWYFWIPKILGLNYNLNLAKVQFWLLFIGVNLTFFPQHFLGLQGMPRRISDYPDAFAGWNLISSIGSIVSVIAAWLFLYIVYLQLVEGKVASRNPWLTPGFYTDVLQANLNRSYTSLEWGLSSPPKPHAFVSLPLQS
;
A
#
# COMPACT_ATOMS: atom_id res chain seq x y z
N MET A 1 7.83 -21.34 3.64
CA MET A 1 6.82 -20.41 4.20
C MET A 1 7.41 -19.16 4.79
N HIS A 2 8.50 -19.27 5.56
CA HIS A 2 9.19 -18.11 6.12
C HIS A 2 9.49 -17.00 5.08
N PHE A 3 10.10 -17.37 3.93
CA PHE A 3 10.50 -16.38 2.91
C PHE A 3 9.31 -15.67 2.25
N HIS A 4 8.22 -16.37 1.94
CA HIS A 4 7.07 -15.74 1.28
C HIS A 4 6.29 -14.82 2.22
N TYR A 5 6.26 -15.10 3.51
CA TYR A 5 5.64 -14.20 4.49
C TYR A 5 6.43 -12.89 4.61
N VAL A 6 7.77 -12.97 4.68
CA VAL A 6 8.66 -11.80 4.73
C VAL A 6 8.64 -11.01 3.42
N LEU A 7 8.64 -11.69 2.27
CA LEU A 7 8.63 -11.01 0.97
C LEU A 7 7.26 -10.42 0.62
N SER A 8 6.17 -11.14 0.87
CA SER A 8 4.82 -10.62 0.62
C SER A 8 4.43 -9.54 1.63
N MET A 9 4.48 -9.82 2.94
CA MET A 9 4.06 -8.83 3.95
C MET A 9 5.07 -7.71 4.16
N GLY A 10 6.35 -7.93 3.87
CA GLY A 10 7.36 -6.87 3.92
C GLY A 10 7.34 -6.05 2.63
N ALA A 11 7.83 -6.61 1.54
CA ALA A 11 8.11 -5.84 0.33
C ALA A 11 6.84 -5.36 -0.38
N VAL A 12 5.81 -6.21 -0.51
CA VAL A 12 4.59 -5.83 -1.26
C VAL A 12 3.76 -4.81 -0.49
N PHE A 13 3.60 -4.96 0.83
CA PHE A 13 2.92 -3.95 1.63
C PHE A 13 3.70 -2.65 1.73
N ALA A 14 5.04 -2.70 1.81
CA ALA A 14 5.86 -1.49 1.74
C ALA A 14 5.70 -0.77 0.40
N MET A 15 5.57 -1.53 -0.71
CA MET A 15 5.30 -0.96 -2.02
C MET A 15 3.93 -0.28 -2.08
N PHE A 16 2.87 -0.93 -1.58
CA PHE A 16 1.54 -0.30 -1.50
C PHE A 16 1.50 0.89 -0.55
N ALA A 17 2.17 0.82 0.59
CA ALA A 17 2.29 1.92 1.54
C ALA A 17 3.01 3.11 0.88
N GLY A 18 4.11 2.86 0.19
CA GLY A 18 4.82 3.88 -0.58
C GLY A 18 3.95 4.49 -1.66
N TRP A 19 3.23 3.67 -2.43
CA TRP A 19 2.26 4.16 -3.42
C TRP A 19 1.22 5.07 -2.77
N TYR A 20 0.48 4.58 -1.78
CA TYR A 20 -0.58 5.35 -1.14
C TYR A 20 -0.09 6.59 -0.40
N PHE A 21 1.17 6.62 0.05
CA PHE A 21 1.80 7.77 0.71
C PHE A 21 2.25 8.84 -0.29
N TRP A 22 2.92 8.46 -1.38
CA TRP A 22 3.51 9.42 -2.33
C TRP A 22 2.64 9.73 -3.55
N ILE A 23 1.71 8.86 -3.95
CA ILE A 23 0.99 9.05 -5.21
C ILE A 23 0.20 10.38 -5.30
N PRO A 24 -0.48 10.88 -4.23
CA PRO A 24 -1.18 12.15 -4.32
C PRO A 24 -0.21 13.34 -4.49
N LYS A 25 1.02 13.18 -4.01
CA LYS A 25 2.07 14.18 -4.17
C LYS A 25 2.60 14.21 -5.59
N ILE A 26 2.94 13.04 -6.14
CA ILE A 26 3.54 12.90 -7.47
C ILE A 26 2.55 13.32 -8.56
N LEU A 27 1.31 12.82 -8.51
CA LEU A 27 0.30 13.09 -9.53
C LEU A 27 -0.49 14.38 -9.27
N GLY A 28 -0.55 14.86 -8.03
CA GLY A 28 -1.44 15.95 -7.64
C GLY A 28 -2.92 15.56 -7.60
N LEU A 29 -3.24 14.26 -7.59
CA LEU A 29 -4.60 13.72 -7.59
C LEU A 29 -4.83 12.81 -6.39
N ASN A 30 -5.92 13.03 -5.65
CA ASN A 30 -6.31 12.19 -4.53
C ASN A 30 -7.02 10.92 -5.01
N TYR A 31 -6.75 9.80 -4.33
CA TYR A 31 -7.51 8.55 -4.47
C TYR A 31 -8.65 8.47 -3.45
N ASN A 32 -9.59 7.55 -3.66
CA ASN A 32 -10.67 7.29 -2.72
C ASN A 32 -10.15 6.48 -1.51
N LEU A 33 -10.11 7.12 -0.34
CA LEU A 33 -9.60 6.53 0.90
C LEU A 33 -10.40 5.28 1.34
N ASN A 34 -11.71 5.26 1.12
CA ASN A 34 -12.54 4.12 1.51
C ASN A 34 -12.21 2.89 0.68
N LEU A 35 -12.07 3.05 -0.64
CA LEU A 35 -11.68 1.96 -1.53
C LEU A 35 -10.26 1.46 -1.22
N ALA A 36 -9.32 2.37 -0.94
CA ALA A 36 -7.95 2.01 -0.54
C ALA A 36 -7.92 1.18 0.75
N LYS A 37 -8.72 1.54 1.76
CA LYS A 37 -8.86 0.75 3.00
C LYS A 37 -9.43 -0.64 2.73
N VAL A 38 -10.46 -0.75 1.89
CA VAL A 38 -11.04 -2.05 1.50
C VAL A 38 -10.01 -2.90 0.77
N GLN A 39 -9.25 -2.32 -0.17
CA GLN A 39 -8.18 -2.99 -0.88
C GLN A 39 -7.09 -3.50 0.06
N PHE A 40 -6.67 -2.69 1.03
CA PHE A 40 -5.72 -3.11 2.06
C PHE A 40 -6.23 -4.31 2.86
N TRP A 41 -7.48 -4.27 3.36
CA TRP A 41 -8.02 -5.37 4.16
C TRP A 41 -8.24 -6.65 3.36
N LEU A 42 -8.70 -6.54 2.11
CA LEU A 42 -8.83 -7.69 1.21
C LEU A 42 -7.46 -8.34 0.95
N LEU A 43 -6.43 -7.55 0.64
CA LEU A 43 -5.09 -8.07 0.43
C LEU A 43 -4.52 -8.68 1.71
N PHE A 44 -4.70 -8.02 2.85
CA PHE A 44 -4.26 -8.51 4.15
C PHE A 44 -4.87 -9.87 4.48
N ILE A 45 -6.18 -10.02 4.35
CA ILE A 45 -6.87 -11.29 4.61
C ILE A 45 -6.45 -12.35 3.57
N GLY A 46 -6.39 -12.00 2.29
CA GLY A 46 -6.02 -12.93 1.23
C GLY A 46 -4.60 -13.49 1.37
N VAL A 47 -3.61 -12.63 1.65
CA VAL A 47 -2.22 -13.03 1.84
C VAL A 47 -2.08 -13.93 3.08
N ASN A 48 -2.77 -13.60 4.18
CA ASN A 48 -2.80 -14.45 5.37
C ASN A 48 -3.42 -15.82 5.09
N LEU A 49 -4.59 -15.87 4.44
CA LEU A 49 -5.25 -17.12 4.05
C LEU A 49 -4.37 -17.96 3.09
N THR A 50 -3.58 -17.31 2.25
CA THR A 50 -2.68 -18.01 1.32
C THR A 50 -1.50 -18.64 2.06
N PHE A 51 -0.79 -17.87 2.89
CA PHE A 51 0.50 -18.29 3.47
C PHE A 51 0.42 -18.86 4.88
N PHE A 52 -0.71 -18.73 5.59
CA PHE A 52 -0.86 -19.31 6.92
C PHE A 52 -1.03 -20.84 6.88
N PRO A 53 -1.96 -21.44 6.08
CA PRO A 53 -2.12 -22.90 5.95
C PRO A 53 -0.84 -23.65 5.62
N GLN A 54 -0.01 -22.97 4.86
CA GLN A 54 1.26 -23.42 4.37
C GLN A 54 2.26 -23.71 5.51
N HIS A 55 2.12 -23.10 6.70
CA HIS A 55 2.89 -23.46 7.88
C HIS A 55 2.49 -24.85 8.40
N PHE A 56 1.20 -25.17 8.43
CA PHE A 56 0.70 -26.50 8.84
C PHE A 56 1.14 -27.58 7.85
N LEU A 57 1.04 -27.31 6.55
CA LEU A 57 1.56 -28.22 5.51
C LEU A 57 3.05 -28.51 5.67
N GLY A 58 3.83 -27.49 6.02
CA GLY A 58 5.25 -27.64 6.32
C GLY A 58 5.53 -28.51 7.55
N LEU A 59 4.71 -28.36 8.61
CA LEU A 59 4.81 -29.18 9.82
C LEU A 59 4.41 -30.65 9.58
N GLN A 60 3.46 -30.89 8.67
CA GLN A 60 3.06 -32.25 8.25
C GLN A 60 4.03 -32.88 7.24
N GLY A 61 5.12 -32.20 6.89
CA GLY A 61 6.18 -32.76 6.03
C GLY A 61 5.89 -32.70 4.53
N MET A 62 4.97 -31.84 4.06
CA MET A 62 4.71 -31.68 2.63
C MET A 62 5.98 -31.27 1.87
N PRO A 63 6.45 -32.05 0.88
CA PRO A 63 7.61 -31.69 0.06
C PRO A 63 7.32 -30.44 -0.79
N ARG A 64 8.35 -29.64 -1.07
CA ARG A 64 8.22 -28.45 -1.90
C ARG A 64 8.38 -28.80 -3.39
N ARG A 65 7.80 -27.96 -4.27
CA ARG A 65 7.97 -28.02 -5.74
C ARG A 65 7.48 -29.32 -6.37
N ILE A 66 6.41 -29.88 -5.82
CA ILE A 66 5.68 -31.01 -6.41
C ILE A 66 4.42 -30.46 -7.09
N SER A 67 4.07 -31.02 -8.24
CA SER A 67 2.84 -30.65 -8.96
C SER A 67 1.61 -31.32 -8.37
N ASP A 68 1.78 -32.50 -7.77
CA ASP A 68 0.72 -33.31 -7.20
C ASP A 68 1.10 -33.72 -5.78
N TYR A 69 0.11 -33.93 -4.93
CA TYR A 69 0.29 -34.17 -3.50
C TYR A 69 -0.72 -35.20 -2.97
N PRO A 70 -0.35 -35.99 -1.94
CA PRO A 70 -1.29 -36.89 -1.29
C PRO A 70 -2.56 -36.19 -0.78
N ASP A 71 -3.70 -36.87 -0.86
CA ASP A 71 -5.02 -36.35 -0.46
C ASP A 71 -5.07 -35.77 0.95
N ALA A 72 -4.20 -36.25 1.85
CA ALA A 72 -4.05 -35.73 3.21
C ALA A 72 -3.71 -34.22 3.26
N PHE A 73 -3.11 -33.67 2.21
CA PHE A 73 -2.75 -32.25 2.12
C PHE A 73 -3.80 -31.39 1.39
N ALA A 74 -4.85 -31.99 0.82
CA ALA A 74 -5.80 -31.29 -0.04
C ALA A 74 -6.56 -30.16 0.69
N GLY A 75 -6.95 -30.37 1.96
CA GLY A 75 -7.71 -29.38 2.72
C GLY A 75 -6.98 -28.05 2.89
N TRP A 76 -5.72 -28.08 3.32
CA TRP A 76 -4.93 -26.85 3.50
C TRP A 76 -4.53 -26.19 2.19
N ASN A 77 -4.30 -26.98 1.13
CA ASN A 77 -4.06 -26.45 -0.21
C ASN A 77 -5.31 -25.73 -0.76
N LEU A 78 -6.51 -26.28 -0.55
CA LEU A 78 -7.75 -25.63 -0.96
C LEU A 78 -7.92 -24.24 -0.30
N ILE A 79 -7.69 -24.15 1.02
CA ILE A 79 -7.77 -22.87 1.74
C ILE A 79 -6.73 -21.88 1.20
N SER A 80 -5.50 -22.35 0.96
CA SER A 80 -4.42 -21.54 0.38
C SER A 80 -4.79 -21.02 -1.01
N SER A 81 -5.43 -21.84 -1.86
CA SER A 81 -5.93 -21.45 -3.18
C SER A 81 -7.06 -20.42 -3.09
N ILE A 82 -7.97 -20.53 -2.13
CA ILE A 82 -9.02 -19.51 -1.92
C ILE A 82 -8.38 -18.17 -1.52
N GLY A 83 -7.39 -18.20 -0.61
CA GLY A 83 -6.65 -16.99 -0.22
C GLY A 83 -5.94 -16.31 -1.39
N SER A 84 -5.40 -17.09 -2.34
CA SER A 84 -4.70 -16.53 -3.49
C SER A 84 -5.67 -15.83 -4.45
N ILE A 85 -6.86 -16.40 -4.66
CA ILE A 85 -7.94 -15.77 -5.44
C ILE A 85 -8.36 -14.44 -4.81
N VAL A 86 -8.54 -14.40 -3.48
CA VAL A 86 -8.86 -13.15 -2.76
C VAL A 86 -7.76 -12.10 -2.96
N SER A 87 -6.50 -12.50 -2.95
CA SER A 87 -5.36 -11.61 -3.19
C SER A 87 -5.35 -11.05 -4.62
N VAL A 88 -5.71 -11.86 -5.62
CA VAL A 88 -5.85 -11.43 -7.01
C VAL A 88 -6.99 -10.42 -7.16
N ILE A 89 -8.12 -10.63 -6.48
CA ILE A 89 -9.24 -9.68 -6.45
C ILE A 89 -8.78 -8.35 -5.83
N ALA A 90 -8.00 -8.38 -4.75
CA ALA A 90 -7.44 -7.18 -4.15
C ALA A 90 -6.48 -6.43 -5.09
N ALA A 91 -5.70 -7.13 -5.90
CA ALA A 91 -4.84 -6.52 -6.93
C ALA A 91 -5.67 -5.86 -8.05
N TRP A 92 -6.75 -6.51 -8.49
CA TRP A 92 -7.69 -5.90 -9.45
C TRP A 92 -8.37 -4.65 -8.89
N LEU A 93 -8.78 -4.68 -7.63
CA LEU A 93 -9.34 -3.51 -6.95
C LEU A 93 -8.32 -2.36 -6.88
N PHE A 94 -7.04 -2.66 -6.67
CA PHE A 94 -5.98 -1.65 -6.74
C PHE A 94 -5.88 -0.99 -8.12
N LEU A 95 -5.88 -1.77 -9.20
CA LEU A 95 -5.87 -1.22 -10.57
C LEU A 95 -7.09 -0.34 -10.84
N TYR A 96 -8.26 -0.73 -10.31
CA TYR A 96 -9.47 0.08 -10.39
C TYR A 96 -9.36 1.40 -9.61
N ILE A 97 -8.75 1.40 -8.42
CA ILE A 97 -8.48 2.62 -7.65
C ILE A 97 -7.56 3.56 -8.43
N VAL A 98 -6.50 3.03 -9.06
CA VAL A 98 -5.59 3.82 -9.89
C VAL A 98 -6.33 4.42 -11.09
N TYR A 99 -7.18 3.64 -11.76
CA TYR A 99 -8.02 4.13 -12.85
C TYR A 99 -8.92 5.29 -12.40
N LEU A 100 -9.67 5.12 -11.31
CA LEU A 100 -10.53 6.18 -10.76
C LEU A 100 -9.72 7.41 -10.35
N GLN A 101 -8.54 7.23 -9.76
CA GLN A 101 -7.67 8.34 -9.39
C GLN A 101 -7.21 9.15 -10.61
N LEU A 102 -6.94 8.51 -11.74
CA LEU A 102 -6.50 9.19 -12.96
C LEU A 102 -7.63 9.89 -13.71
N VAL A 103 -8.85 9.34 -13.67
CA VAL A 103 -10.00 9.87 -14.42
C VAL A 103 -10.82 10.85 -13.60
N GLU A 104 -11.06 10.55 -12.33
CA GLU A 104 -11.98 11.27 -11.43
C GLU A 104 -11.26 11.91 -10.23
N GLY A 105 -9.92 11.82 -10.17
CA GLY A 105 -9.12 12.31 -9.07
C GLY A 105 -9.35 13.80 -8.79
N LYS A 106 -9.65 14.13 -7.53
CA LYS A 106 -9.70 15.52 -7.07
C LYS A 106 -8.30 16.05 -6.85
N VAL A 107 -8.10 17.35 -7.08
CA VAL A 107 -6.82 18.02 -6.83
C VAL A 107 -6.37 17.78 -5.38
N ALA A 108 -5.15 17.26 -5.24
CA ALA A 108 -4.54 17.00 -3.95
C ALA A 108 -3.97 18.29 -3.33
N SER A 109 -3.99 18.38 -2.01
CA SER A 109 -3.29 19.45 -1.31
C SER A 109 -1.77 19.30 -1.47
N ARG A 110 -1.05 20.39 -1.18
CA ARG A 110 0.42 20.41 -1.16
C ARG A 110 1.00 19.36 -0.23
N ASN A 111 0.40 19.23 0.95
CA ASN A 111 0.70 18.21 1.95
C ASN A 111 -0.62 17.51 2.37
N PRO A 112 -0.97 16.35 1.78
CA PRO A 112 -2.19 15.61 2.09
C PRO A 112 -2.16 14.97 3.48
N TRP A 113 -0.97 14.78 4.06
CA TRP A 113 -0.78 14.16 5.37
C TRP A 113 -0.61 15.18 6.50
N LEU A 114 -0.83 16.47 6.22
CA LEU A 114 -0.72 17.51 7.22
C LEU A 114 -1.82 17.34 8.27
N THR A 115 -1.43 16.97 9.48
CA THR A 115 -2.28 17.00 10.66
C THR A 115 -1.88 18.19 11.54
N PRO A 116 -2.81 19.10 11.89
CA PRO A 116 -2.51 20.16 12.83
C PRO A 116 -2.12 19.59 14.20
N GLY A 117 -1.28 20.33 14.93
CA GLY A 117 -0.91 19.99 16.30
C GLY A 117 -2.06 20.29 17.26
N PHE A 118 -1.97 19.80 18.50
CA PHE A 118 -3.06 19.90 19.48
C PHE A 118 -3.55 21.34 19.75
N TYR A 119 -2.66 22.34 19.65
CA TYR A 119 -2.97 23.76 19.89
C TYR A 119 -2.93 24.62 18.62
N THR A 120 -2.93 24.02 17.43
CA THR A 120 -2.86 24.78 16.17
C THR A 120 -4.03 24.43 15.27
N ASP A 121 -4.58 25.43 14.59
CA ASP A 121 -5.62 25.20 13.59
C ASP A 121 -5.01 24.82 12.23
N VAL A 122 -5.82 24.22 11.36
CA VAL A 122 -5.42 23.85 9.99
C VAL A 122 -4.87 25.06 9.21
N LEU A 123 -5.44 26.24 9.42
CA LEU A 123 -4.97 27.47 8.79
C LEU A 123 -3.55 27.81 9.24
N GLN A 124 -3.31 27.80 10.56
CA GLN A 124 -1.99 28.06 11.13
C GLN A 124 -0.96 27.02 10.68
N ALA A 125 -1.35 25.74 10.61
CA ALA A 125 -0.50 24.67 10.13
C ALA A 125 -0.12 24.83 8.65
N ASN A 126 -1.02 25.31 7.79
CA ASN A 126 -0.71 25.58 6.38
C ASN A 126 0.15 26.82 6.18
N LEU A 127 0.01 27.83 7.05
CA LEU A 127 0.86 29.03 7.03
C LEU A 127 2.26 28.74 7.55
N ASN A 128 2.37 27.89 8.56
CA ASN A 128 3.64 27.47 9.11
C ASN A 128 4.29 26.49 8.12
N ARG A 129 5.13 27.02 7.23
CA ARG A 129 5.84 26.26 6.18
C ARG A 129 6.99 25.40 6.74
N SER A 130 6.75 24.77 7.88
CA SER A 130 7.65 23.81 8.51
C SER A 130 7.22 22.39 8.11
N TYR A 131 8.14 21.65 7.53
CA TYR A 131 7.90 20.29 7.04
C TYR A 131 8.98 19.37 7.58
N THR A 132 8.63 18.10 7.82
CA THR A 132 9.57 17.08 8.28
C THR A 132 10.57 16.65 7.19
N SER A 133 10.21 16.83 5.92
CA SER A 133 11.05 16.53 4.76
C SER A 133 10.76 17.49 3.61
N LEU A 134 11.74 17.68 2.72
CA LEU A 134 11.66 18.63 1.59
C LEU A 134 10.55 18.29 0.59
N GLU A 135 10.20 17.00 0.44
CA GLU A 135 9.12 16.53 -0.42
C GLU A 135 7.78 17.22 -0.11
N TRP A 136 7.40 17.36 1.16
CA TRP A 136 6.15 18.02 1.56
C TRP A 136 6.18 19.54 1.37
N GLY A 137 7.39 20.10 1.22
CA GLY A 137 7.62 21.49 0.87
C GLY A 137 7.40 21.84 -0.61
N LEU A 138 7.23 20.89 -1.52
CA LEU A 138 6.98 21.19 -2.94
C LEU A 138 5.49 21.34 -3.27
N SER A 139 5.13 21.83 -4.46
CA SER A 139 3.74 21.77 -4.96
C SER A 139 3.32 20.33 -5.31
N SER A 140 2.02 20.10 -5.49
CA SER A 140 1.46 18.84 -5.99
C SER A 140 0.71 19.14 -7.31
N PRO A 141 1.13 18.64 -8.47
CA PRO A 141 2.37 17.91 -8.71
C PRO A 141 3.63 18.80 -8.56
N PRO A 142 4.82 18.22 -8.35
CA PRO A 142 6.06 18.99 -8.29
C PRO A 142 6.40 19.62 -9.65
N LYS A 143 7.02 20.80 -9.62
CA LYS A 143 7.53 21.45 -10.84
C LYS A 143 8.76 20.67 -11.37
N PRO A 144 8.99 20.60 -12.69
CA PRO A 144 10.17 19.95 -13.26
C PRO A 144 11.50 20.49 -12.72
N HIS A 145 11.58 21.80 -12.50
CA HIS A 145 12.70 22.47 -11.83
C HIS A 145 12.23 23.04 -10.48
N ALA A 146 12.18 22.17 -9.48
CA ALA A 146 11.57 22.46 -8.19
C ALA A 146 12.35 23.47 -7.32
N PHE A 147 13.68 23.45 -7.41
CA PHE A 147 14.57 24.30 -6.61
C PHE A 147 15.33 25.26 -7.53
N VAL A 148 15.07 26.55 -7.39
CA VAL A 148 15.83 27.63 -8.05
C VAL A 148 17.09 27.97 -7.25
N SER A 149 17.00 27.87 -5.93
CA SER A 149 18.11 27.97 -4.98
C SER A 149 18.08 26.77 -4.03
N LEU A 150 19.23 26.44 -3.45
CA LEU A 150 19.32 25.36 -2.47
C LEU A 150 18.45 25.67 -1.24
N PRO A 151 17.68 24.71 -0.72
CA PRO A 151 16.93 24.89 0.51
C PRO A 151 17.88 25.02 1.70
N LEU A 152 17.62 25.99 2.58
CA LEU A 152 18.39 26.21 3.79
C LEU A 152 17.87 25.31 4.92
N GLN A 153 18.78 24.75 5.70
CA GLN A 153 18.48 24.00 6.93
C GLN A 153 19.24 24.67 8.09
N SER A 154 18.51 25.06 9.13
CA SER A 154 19.05 25.66 10.36
C SER A 154 19.65 24.60 11.29
#